data_AF-A0A925KXQ8-F1
#
_entry.id   AF-A0A925KXQ8-F1
#
_cell.length_a   1.000
_cell.length_b   1.000
_cell.length_c   1.000
_cell.angle_alpha   90.00
_cell.angle_beta   90.00
_cell.angle_gamma   90.00
#
_symmetry.space_group_name_H-M   'P 1'
#
loop_
_entity.id
_entity.type
_entity.pdbx_description
1 polymer ?
#
loop_
_entity_poly.entity_id
_entity_poly.type
_entity_poly.pdbx_seq_one_letter_code
_entity_poly.pdbx_strand_id
1 'polypeptide(L)' 'MPMTAPLRFAFSDCCAADGPTEMSVTYLGRISRKKAEADARRRFEEWRQLPSHLSRRWSKDQVVVS' A
#
# COMPACT_ATOMS: atom_id res chain seq x y z
N MET A 1 20.93 -9.68 -13.39
CA MET A 1 19.49 -9.39 -13.27
C MET A 1 19.22 -9.07 -11.82
N PRO A 2 18.81 -7.85 -11.44
CA PRO A 2 18.47 -7.61 -10.05
C PRO A 2 17.28 -8.51 -9.72
N MET A 3 17.48 -9.42 -8.77
CA MET A 3 16.40 -10.19 -8.16
C MET A 3 15.50 -9.17 -7.46
N THR A 4 14.45 -8.72 -8.14
CA THR A 4 13.45 -7.85 -7.55
C THR A 4 12.79 -8.66 -6.44
N ALA A 5 13.12 -8.34 -5.18
CA ALA A 5 12.40 -8.87 -4.04
C ALA A 5 10.89 -8.67 -4.30
N PRO A 6 10.04 -9.64 -3.95
CA PRO A 6 8.60 -9.48 -4.14
C PRO A 6 8.16 -8.26 -3.33
N LEU A 7 7.71 -7.22 -4.03
CA LEU A 7 7.17 -6.00 -3.41
C LEU A 7 6.05 -6.43 -2.44
N ARG A 8 6.20 -6.11 -1.16
CA ARG A 8 5.23 -6.46 -0.12
C ARG A 8 4.42 -5.22 0.22
N PHE A 9 3.09 -5.36 0.27
CA PHE A 9 2.23 -4.34 0.84
C PHE A 9 1.54 -4.88 2.08
N ALA A 10 1.19 -3.96 2.97
CA ALA A 10 0.39 -4.28 4.13
C ALA A 10 -0.85 -3.40 4.19
N PHE A 11 -1.95 -4.04 4.56
CA PHE A 11 -3.26 -3.44 4.72
C PHE A 11 -3.62 -3.49 6.21
N SER A 12 -3.99 -2.35 6.80
CA SER A 12 -4.38 -2.31 8.20
C SER A 12 -5.46 -1.25 8.47
N ASP A 13 -6.36 -1.59 9.38
CA ASP A 13 -7.56 -0.83 9.69
C ASP A 13 -7.34 0.23 10.80
N CYS A 14 -6.24 0.12 11.57
CA CYS A 14 -5.99 0.98 12.73
C CYS A 14 -4.52 1.14 13.12
N CYS A 15 -3.61 0.28 12.63
CA CYS A 15 -2.19 0.29 13.02
C CYS A 15 -1.32 0.18 11.77
N ALA A 16 -0.29 1.01 11.64
CA ALA A 16 0.71 0.82 10.60
C ALA A 16 1.32 -0.58 10.72
N ALA A 17 1.47 -1.28 9.60
CA ALA A 17 1.98 -2.63 9.61
C ALA A 17 3.43 -2.67 10.13
N ASP A 18 3.62 -3.39 11.23
CA ASP A 18 4.91 -3.58 11.89
C ASP A 18 5.73 -4.62 11.10
N GLY A 19 6.40 -4.17 10.04
CA GLY A 19 7.22 -5.03 9.20
C GLY A 19 7.93 -4.29 8.07
N PRO A 20 8.99 -4.89 7.47
CA PRO A 20 9.67 -4.34 6.32
C PRO A 20 8.75 -4.40 5.10
N THR A 21 7.89 -3.40 5.00
CA THR A 21 6.86 -3.26 3.98
C THR A 21 7.25 -2.09 3.08
N GLU A 22 7.22 -2.29 1.76
CA GLU A 22 7.56 -1.20 0.84
C GLU A 22 6.41 -0.21 0.66
N MET A 23 5.17 -0.68 0.88
CA MET A 23 3.97 0.15 0.85
C MET A 23 2.97 -0.26 1.94
N SER A 24 2.46 0.72 2.68
CA SER A 24 1.47 0.54 3.74
C SER A 24 0.21 1.34 3.37
N VAL A 25 -0.94 0.66 3.36
CA VAL A 25 -2.24 1.31 3.16
C VAL A 25 -3.05 1.20 4.44
N THR A 26 -3.30 2.35 5.05
CA THR A 26 -4.07 2.46 6.30
C THR A 26 -5.43 3.02 5.98
N TYR A 27 -6.50 2.29 6.32
CA TYR A 27 -7.87 2.78 6.19
C TYR A 27 -8.37 3.30 7.52
N LEU A 28 -8.73 4.58 7.57
CA LEU A 28 -9.34 5.21 8.73
C LEU A 28 -10.80 5.54 8.37
N GLY A 29 -11.72 4.59 8.58
CA GLY A 29 -13.14 4.82 8.28
C GLY A 29 -14.03 3.58 8.43
N ARG A 30 -15.36 3.78 8.40
CA ARG A 30 -16.37 2.70 8.46
C ARG A 30 -16.66 2.08 7.08
N ILE A 31 -15.67 2.03 6.21
CA ILE A 31 -15.80 1.43 4.88
C ILE A 31 -15.79 -0.09 5.01
N SER A 32 -16.64 -0.79 4.26
CA SER A 32 -16.63 -2.25 4.22
C SER A 32 -15.23 -2.76 3.85
N ARG A 33 -14.64 -3.61 4.69
CA ARG A 33 -13.31 -4.20 4.51
C ARG A 33 -13.03 -4.70 3.08
N LYS A 34 -14.04 -5.28 2.41
CA LYS A 34 -13.94 -5.75 1.02
C LYS A 34 -13.68 -4.63 0.00
N LYS A 35 -14.29 -3.46 0.18
CA LYS A 35 -14.04 -2.28 -0.66
C LYS A 35 -12.65 -1.69 -0.37
N ALA A 36 -12.29 -1.62 0.92
CA ALA A 36 -10.98 -1.14 1.35
C ALA A 36 -9.83 -2.03 0.83
N GLU A 37 -10.00 -3.35 0.85
CA GLU A 37 -9.03 -4.31 0.30
C GLU A 37 -8.91 -4.21 -1.22
N ALA A 38 -10.03 -4.08 -1.93
CA ALA A 38 -10.03 -3.90 -3.39
C ALA A 38 -9.30 -2.62 -3.81
N ASP A 39 -9.53 -1.51 -3.09
CA ASP A 39 -8.84 -0.24 -3.36
C ASP A 39 -7.38 -0.28 -2.90
N ALA A 40 -7.06 -0.90 -1.76
CA ALA A 40 -5.67 -1.12 -1.34
C ALA A 40 -4.87 -1.93 -2.38
N ARG A 41 -5.48 -2.99 -2.93
CA ARG A 41 -4.86 -3.83 -3.96
C ARG A 41 -4.65 -3.05 -5.25
N ARG A 42 -5.64 -2.27 -5.67
CA ARG A 42 -5.53 -1.37 -6.82
C ARG A 42 -4.40 -0.35 -6.61
N ARG A 43 -4.35 0.32 -5.45
CA ARG A 43 -3.27 1.27 -5.12
C ARG A 43 -1.90 0.62 -5.12
N PHE A 44 -1.79 -0.62 -4.64
CA PHE A 44 -0.55 -1.36 -4.70
C PHE A 44 -0.12 -1.67 -6.14
N GLU A 45 -1.05 -2.06 -7.01
CA GLU A 45 -0.76 -2.28 -8.43
C GLU A 45 -0.34 -0.99 -9.13
N GLU A 46 -1.04 0.12 -8.88
CA GLU A 46 -0.68 1.44 -9.40
C GLU A 46 0.71 1.88 -8.90
N TRP A 47 0.99 1.71 -7.61
CA TRP A 47 2.29 2.00 -7.00
C TRP A 47 3.41 1.13 -7.57
N ARG A 48 3.16 -0.17 -7.78
CA ARG A 48 4.11 -1.10 -8.40
C ARG A 48 4.46 -0.70 -9.83
N GLN A 49 3.47 -0.19 -10.57
CA GLN A 49 3.66 0.25 -11.95
C GLN A 49 4.38 1.60 -12.07
N LEU A 50 4.56 2.35 -10.97
CA LEU A 50 5.30 3.62 -11.01
C LEU A 50 6.75 3.38 -11.47
N PRO A 51 7.20 4.01 -12.56
CA PRO A 51 8.56 3.83 -13.08
C PRO A 51 9.60 4.53 -12.22
N SER A 52 9.20 5.52 -11.41
CA SER A 52 10.09 6.32 -10.59
C SER A 52 10.17 5.81 -9.15
N HIS A 53 11.40 5.52 -8.71
CA HIS A 53 11.70 5.08 -7.33
C HIS A 53 11.31 6.14 -6.30
N LEU A 54 11.43 7.42 -6.64
CA LEU A 54 11.01 8.52 -5.78
C LEU A 54 9.49 8.54 -5.63
N SER A 55 8.75 8.42 -6.74
CA SER A 55 7.28 8.35 -6.69
C SER A 55 6.80 7.17 -5.85
N ARG A 56 7.47 6.01 -5.91
CA ARG A 56 7.20 4.90 -5.00
C ARG A 56 7.51 5.23 -3.54
N ARG A 57 8.62 5.89 -3.27
CA ARG A 57 9.04 6.24 -1.90
C ARG A 57 8.10 7.25 -1.23
N TRP A 58 7.56 8.19 -2.00
CA TRP A 58 6.60 9.18 -1.50
C TRP A 58 5.19 8.59 -1.36
N SER A 59 4.81 7.66 -2.25
CA SER A 59 3.51 6.97 -2.20
C SER A 59 3.53 5.68 -1.36
N LYS A 60 4.60 5.43 -0.58
CA LYS A 60 4.76 4.28 0.29
C LYS A 60 3.71 4.26 1.41
N ASP A 61 3.42 5.40 2.02
CA ASP A 61 2.51 5.52 3.15
C ASP A 61 1.21 6.17 2.68
N GLN A 62 0.17 5.36 2.53
CA GLN A 62 -1.13 5.78 2.00
C GLN A 62 -2.16 5.68 3.10
N VAL A 63 -2.62 6.83 3.59
CA VAL A 63 -3.73 6.89 4.53
C VAL A 63 -4.99 7.23 3.75
N VAL A 64 -5.97 6.33 3.78
CA VAL A 64 -7.29 6.50 3.17
C VAL A 64 -8.29 6.78 4.28
N VAL A 65 -8.79 8.01 4.32
CA VAL A 65 -9.87 8.41 5.23
C VAL A 65 -11.17 8.35 4.45
N SER A 66 -12.15 7.58 4.91
CA SER A 66 -13.45 7.39 4.23
C SER A 66 -14.64 7.58 5.16
#